data_AF-A0A7Y7HYK0-F1
#
_entry.id   AF-A0A7Y7HYK0-F1
#
_cell.length_a   1.000
_cell.length_b   1.000
_cell.length_c   1.000
_cell.angle_alpha   90.00
_cell.angle_beta   90.00
_cell.angle_gamma   90.00
#
_symmetry.space_group_name_H-M   'P 1'
#
loop_
_entity.id
_entity.type
_entity.pdbx_description
1 polymer ?
#
loop_
_entity_poly.entity_id
_entity_poly.type
_entity_poly.pdbx_seq_one_letter_code
_entity_poly.pdbx_strand_id
1 'polypeptide(L)'
;MTTSDPRWLKLLRDEADKTSIGRAALRVGYSRTAISQALSAKYPGDMAKLERMVLSALELPMAVACPHLKLNLPTTMCHDFSTKAAPTHNPLHMMHWRACQSCPNKSEARPTSED
;
A
#
# COMPACT_ATOMS: atom_id res chain seq x y z
N MET A 1 -8.19 27.71 -14.44
CA MET A 1 -7.55 27.46 -13.13
C MET A 1 -8.17 26.19 -12.57
N THR A 2 -7.56 25.03 -12.83
CA THR A 2 -8.02 23.75 -12.27
C THR A 2 -6.82 22.85 -12.03
N THR A 3 -5.90 23.27 -11.16
CA THR A 3 -4.80 22.39 -10.74
C THR A 3 -5.32 21.49 -9.64
N SER A 4 -6.15 20.52 -10.02
CA SER A 4 -6.44 19.39 -9.15
C SER A 4 -5.13 18.64 -8.99
N ASP A 5 -4.42 18.89 -7.90
CA ASP A 5 -3.17 18.19 -7.58
C ASP A 5 -3.46 16.68 -7.65
N PRO A 6 -2.73 15.89 -8.48
CA PRO A 6 -2.95 14.47 -8.61
C PRO A 6 -3.06 13.81 -7.24
N ARG A 7 -4.08 12.97 -7.03
CA ARG A 7 -4.39 12.37 -5.73
C ARG A 7 -3.17 11.69 -5.09
N TRP A 8 -2.36 11.03 -5.90
CA TRP A 8 -1.14 10.38 -5.45
C TRP A 8 -0.07 11.37 -4.95
N LEU A 9 0.08 12.55 -5.56
CA LEU A 9 0.98 13.60 -5.08
C LEU A 9 0.52 14.14 -3.73
N LYS A 10 -0.79 14.31 -3.53
CA LYS A 10 -1.35 14.69 -2.23
C LYS A 10 -1.03 13.65 -1.16
N LEU A 11 -1.26 12.36 -1.44
CA LEU A 11 -0.93 11.27 -0.51
C LEU A 11 0.56 11.25 -0.15
N LEU A 12 1.42 11.48 -1.14
CA LEU A 12 2.86 11.50 -0.96
C LEU A 12 3.32 12.68 -0.10
N ARG A 13 2.73 13.87 -0.28
CA ARG A 13 2.95 15.03 0.59
C ARG A 13 2.46 14.79 2.00
N ASP A 14 1.21 14.32 2.17
CA ASP A 14 0.64 14.02 3.48
C ASP A 14 1.51 13.02 4.26
N GLU A 15 2.04 11.99 3.60
CA GLU A 15 2.94 11.01 4.21
C GLU A 15 4.32 11.60 4.54
N ALA A 16 4.88 12.42 3.66
CA ALA A 16 6.15 13.09 3.88
C ALA A 16 6.08 14.10 5.04
N ASP A 17 4.95 14.79 5.20
CA ASP A 17 4.67 15.71 6.29
C ASP A 17 4.51 14.98 7.62
N LYS A 18 3.83 13.82 7.63
CA LYS A 18 3.69 12.97 8.83
C LYS A 18 5.00 12.29 9.24
N THR A 19 5.85 11.95 8.27
CA THR A 19 7.04 11.13 8.51
C THR A 19 8.32 11.81 8.01
N SER A 20 8.63 11.67 6.73
CA SER A 20 9.67 12.37 5.97
C SER A 20 9.65 11.87 4.53
N ILE A 21 10.21 12.64 3.59
CA ILE A 21 10.40 12.20 2.19
C ILE A 21 11.17 10.87 2.11
N GLY A 22 12.16 10.65 2.99
CA GLY A 22 12.94 9.41 3.03
C GLY A 22 12.10 8.20 3.43
N ARG A 23 11.25 8.33 4.45
CA ARG A 23 10.33 7.26 4.87
C ARG A 23 9.23 6.99 3.84
N ALA A 24 8.66 8.05 3.27
CA ALA A 24 7.70 7.91 2.18
C ALA A 24 8.31 7.15 0.99
N ALA A 25 9.55 7.49 0.60
CA ALA A 25 10.25 6.81 -0.48
C ALA A 25 10.49 5.32 -0.19
N LEU A 26 10.89 4.97 1.03
CA LEU A 26 11.04 3.56 1.46
C LEU A 26 9.71 2.80 1.39
N ARG A 27 8.60 3.42 1.82
CA ARG A 27 7.26 2.80 1.77
C ARG A 27 6.79 2.56 0.34
N VAL A 28 7.08 3.48 -0.57
CA VAL A 28 6.72 3.38 -1.99
C VAL A 28 7.67 2.47 -2.78
N GLY A 29 8.86 2.17 -2.24
CA GLY A 29 9.89 1.38 -2.91
C GLY A 29 10.74 2.17 -3.91
N TYR A 30 10.87 3.50 -3.71
CA TYR A 30 11.63 4.40 -4.57
C TYR A 30 12.76 5.08 -3.81
N SER A 31 13.70 5.68 -4.56
CA SER A 31 14.75 6.50 -3.95
C SER A 31 14.18 7.84 -3.47
N ARG A 32 14.76 8.38 -2.38
CA ARG A 32 14.40 9.72 -1.86
C ARG A 32 14.49 10.79 -2.95
N THR A 33 15.50 10.70 -3.82
CA THR A 33 15.73 11.64 -4.92
C THR A 33 14.62 11.56 -5.96
N ALA A 34 14.16 10.35 -6.31
CA ALA A 34 13.04 10.16 -7.24
C ALA A 34 11.74 10.78 -6.70
N ILE A 35 11.43 10.56 -5.42
CA ILE A 35 10.26 11.18 -4.76
C ILE A 35 10.38 12.70 -4.73
N SER A 36 11.55 13.25 -4.39
CA SER A 36 11.79 14.70 -4.38
C SER A 36 11.59 15.33 -5.78
N GLN A 37 12.11 14.66 -6.81
CA GLN A 37 11.92 15.09 -8.20
C GLN A 37 10.45 14.99 -8.63
N ALA A 38 9.73 13.96 -8.20
CA ALA A 38 8.31 13.79 -8.51
C ALA A 38 7.46 14.90 -7.87
N LEU A 39 7.72 15.22 -6.60
CA LEU A 39 7.08 16.34 -5.90
C LEU A 39 7.39 17.70 -6.55
N SER A 40 8.55 17.82 -7.19
CA SER A 40 8.99 19.02 -7.93
C SER A 40 8.57 19.02 -9.40
N ALA A 41 7.79 18.03 -9.86
CA ALA A 41 7.41 17.82 -11.26
C ALA A 41 8.60 17.73 -12.25
N LYS A 42 9.75 17.26 -11.77
CA LYS A 42 11.01 17.12 -12.53
C LYS A 42 11.47 15.66 -12.66
N TYR A 43 10.62 14.70 -12.31
CA TYR A 43 11.00 13.29 -12.38
C TYR A 43 11.06 12.84 -13.85
N PRO A 44 12.22 12.39 -14.35
CA PRO A 44 12.40 12.02 -15.75
C PRO A 44 11.89 10.60 -16.07
N GLY A 45 11.49 9.84 -15.06
CA GLY A 45 10.99 8.47 -15.21
C GLY A 45 9.49 8.40 -15.50
N ASP A 46 8.97 7.17 -15.53
CA ASP A 46 7.55 6.91 -15.76
C ASP A 46 6.70 7.36 -14.55
N MET A 47 6.05 8.51 -14.71
CA MET A 47 5.14 9.09 -13.72
C MET A 47 3.89 8.23 -13.48
N ALA A 48 3.40 7.50 -14.49
CA ALA A 48 2.24 6.61 -14.33
C ALA A 48 2.61 5.35 -13.53
N LYS A 49 3.85 4.83 -13.70
CA LYS A 49 4.37 3.77 -12.83
C LYS A 49 4.54 4.27 -11.39
N LEU A 50 5.11 5.46 -11.19
CA LEU A 50 5.28 6.03 -9.87
C LEU A 50 3.92 6.25 -9.17
N GLU A 51 2.94 6.81 -9.88
CA GLU A 51 1.58 7.00 -9.39
C GLU A 51 0.97 5.67 -8.92
N ARG A 52 1.01 4.62 -9.74
CA ARG A 52 0.49 3.29 -9.39
C ARG A 52 1.13 2.73 -8.12
N MET A 53 2.43 2.96 -7.94
CA MET A 53 3.19 2.52 -6.76
C MET A 53 2.81 3.33 -5.53
N VAL A 54 2.73 4.66 -5.65
CA VAL A 54 2.32 5.55 -4.56
C VAL A 54 0.91 5.23 -4.09
N LEU A 55 -0.04 5.05 -5.01
CA LEU A 55 -1.40 4.65 -4.67
C LEU A 55 -1.39 3.29 -3.95
N SER A 56 -0.69 2.28 -4.47
CA SER A 56 -0.62 0.97 -3.80
C SER A 56 -0.02 1.02 -2.39
N ALA A 57 0.94 1.91 -2.14
CA ALA A 57 1.67 1.97 -0.88
C ALA A 57 1.03 2.89 0.18
N LEU A 58 0.37 3.97 -0.26
CA LEU A 58 -0.10 5.06 0.62
C LEU A 58 -1.62 5.24 0.61
N GLU A 59 -2.34 4.74 -0.39
CA GLU A 59 -3.80 4.85 -0.45
C GLU A 59 -4.49 3.87 0.49
N LEU A 60 -3.84 2.73 0.76
CA LEU A 60 -4.32 1.78 1.76
C LEU A 60 -4.31 2.45 3.15
N PRO A 61 -5.41 2.36 3.92
CA PRO A 61 -5.51 2.98 5.23
C PRO A 61 -4.39 2.48 6.15
N MET A 62 -3.87 3.31 7.06
CA MET A 62 -2.81 2.85 7.98
C MET A 62 -3.26 1.68 8.85
N ALA A 63 -4.56 1.57 9.13
CA ALA A 63 -5.15 0.48 9.90
C ALA A 63 -6.46 0.01 9.27
N VAL A 64 -6.71 -1.30 9.37
CA VAL A 64 -7.94 -1.94 8.93
C VAL A 64 -8.54 -2.73 10.10
N ALA A 65 -9.86 -2.65 10.25
CA ALA A 65 -10.59 -3.45 11.22
C ALA A 65 -10.71 -4.89 10.68
N CYS A 66 -10.05 -5.85 11.33
CA CYS A 66 -10.18 -7.25 10.96
C CYS A 66 -11.46 -7.84 11.54
N PRO A 67 -12.38 -8.36 10.69
CA PRO A 67 -13.64 -8.94 11.15
C PRO A 67 -13.44 -10.26 11.91
N HIS A 68 -12.32 -10.97 11.70
CA HIS A 68 -12.00 -12.23 12.38
C HIS A 68 -11.37 -11.99 13.76
N LEU A 69 -10.32 -11.17 13.82
CA LEU A 69 -9.60 -10.87 15.06
C LEU A 69 -10.30 -9.83 15.94
N LYS A 70 -11.28 -9.09 15.39
CA LYS A 70 -11.99 -7.97 16.06
C LYS A 70 -11.03 -6.88 16.58
N LEU A 71 -9.94 -6.67 15.85
CA LEU A 71 -8.87 -5.72 16.18
C LEU A 71 -8.56 -4.85 14.96
N ASN A 72 -8.07 -3.64 15.21
CA ASN A 72 -7.45 -2.80 14.19
C ASN A 72 -5.98 -3.20 14.04
N LEU A 73 -5.61 -3.70 12.86
CA LEU A 73 -4.22 -4.03 12.53
C LEU A 73 -3.74 -3.17 11.37
N PRO A 74 -2.43 -2.94 11.26
CA PRO A 74 -1.88 -2.25 10.11
C PRO A 74 -2.20 -2.99 8.81
N THR A 75 -2.51 -2.23 7.76
CA THR A 75 -2.96 -2.83 6.49
C THR A 75 -1.89 -3.70 5.85
N THR A 76 -0.61 -3.40 6.06
CA THR A 76 0.50 -4.27 5.65
C THR A 76 0.40 -5.66 6.29
N MET A 77 0.14 -5.71 7.59
CA MET A 77 -0.05 -6.97 8.32
C MET A 77 -1.31 -7.72 7.84
N CYS A 78 -2.40 -7.00 7.56
CA CYS A 78 -3.61 -7.61 6.99
C CYS A 78 -3.34 -8.23 5.63
N HIS A 79 -2.62 -7.50 4.76
CA HIS A 79 -2.20 -7.97 3.45
C HIS A 79 -1.30 -9.20 3.56
N ASP A 80 -0.30 -9.18 4.44
CA ASP A 80 0.60 -10.30 4.68
C ASP A 80 -0.16 -11.55 5.16
N PHE A 81 -1.15 -11.42 6.03
CA PHE A 81 -1.98 -12.55 6.45
C PHE A 81 -2.82 -13.11 5.30
N SER A 82 -3.31 -12.26 4.41
CA SER A 82 -4.13 -12.68 3.26
C SER A 82 -3.34 -13.33 2.12
N THR A 83 -2.06 -12.95 1.96
CA THR A 83 -1.19 -13.43 0.88
C THR A 83 -0.24 -14.55 1.28
N LYS A 84 -0.08 -14.81 2.59
CA LYS A 84 0.73 -15.93 3.08
C LYS A 84 0.21 -17.29 2.60
N ALA A 85 1.14 -18.22 2.44
CA ALA A 85 0.83 -19.63 2.15
C ALA A 85 0.00 -20.26 3.27
N ALA A 86 -0.82 -21.24 2.91
CA ALA A 86 -1.67 -21.95 3.85
C ALA A 86 -0.81 -22.62 4.94
N PRO A 87 -1.00 -22.29 6.23
CA PRO A 87 -0.23 -22.88 7.31
C PRO A 87 -0.62 -24.35 7.52
N THR A 88 0.37 -25.24 7.66
CA THR A 88 0.17 -26.70 7.70
C THR A 88 0.20 -27.30 9.11
N HIS A 89 0.84 -26.62 10.07
CA HIS A 89 1.13 -27.20 11.41
C HIS A 89 0.34 -26.57 12.56
N ASN A 90 -0.42 -25.50 12.32
CA ASN A 90 -1.18 -24.83 13.37
C ASN A 90 -2.65 -24.63 12.94
N PRO A 91 -3.61 -25.32 13.58
CA PRO A 91 -5.03 -25.25 13.21
C PRO A 91 -5.63 -23.85 13.44
N LEU A 92 -5.17 -23.10 14.45
CA LEU A 92 -5.62 -21.72 14.68
C LEU A 92 -5.19 -20.80 13.54
N HIS A 93 -3.94 -20.92 13.10
CA HIS A 93 -3.45 -20.15 11.95
C HIS A 93 -4.18 -20.55 10.66
N MET A 94 -4.53 -21.83 10.49
CA MET A 94 -5.31 -22.29 9.34
C MET A 94 -6.73 -21.71 9.34
N MET A 95 -7.39 -21.62 10.51
CA MET A 95 -8.71 -20.97 10.63
C MET A 95 -8.63 -19.47 10.28
N HIS A 96 -7.61 -18.77 10.78
CA HIS A 96 -7.40 -17.37 10.44
C HIS A 96 -7.13 -17.18 8.93
N TRP A 97 -6.26 -18.01 8.34
CA TRP A 97 -5.98 -17.96 6.90
C TRP A 97 -7.24 -18.19 6.07
N ARG A 98 -8.08 -19.17 6.41
CA ARG A 98 -9.37 -19.41 5.74
C ARG A 98 -10.30 -18.20 5.84
N ALA A 99 -10.41 -17.61 7.02
CA ALA A 99 -11.19 -16.39 7.21
C ALA A 99 -10.66 -15.22 6.36
N CYS A 100 -9.34 -15.10 6.24
CA CYS A 100 -8.70 -14.12 5.36
C CYS A 100 -9.03 -14.37 3.88
N GLN A 101 -9.10 -15.64 3.43
CA GLN A 101 -9.41 -15.96 2.03
C GLN A 101 -10.80 -15.52 1.59
N SER A 102 -11.77 -15.45 2.52
CA SER A 102 -13.15 -14.97 2.29
C SER A 102 -13.42 -13.58 2.88
N CYS A 103 -12.38 -12.84 3.27
CA CYS A 103 -12.52 -11.57 3.95
C CYS A 103 -12.86 -10.43 2.96
N PRO A 104 -13.79 -9.51 3.28
CA PRO A 104 -14.08 -8.35 2.42
C PRO A 104 -12.87 -7.40 2.26
N ASN A 105 -11.93 -7.42 3.21
CA ASN A 105 -10.71 -6.61 3.13
C ASN A 105 -9.66 -7.21 2.19
N LYS A 106 -9.87 -8.43 1.70
CA LYS A 106 -8.99 -9.07 0.72
C LYS A 106 -9.32 -8.48 -0.65
N SER A 107 -8.73 -7.32 -0.95
CA SER A 107 -8.70 -6.83 -2.32
C SER A 107 -7.97 -7.87 -3.16
N GLU A 108 -8.66 -8.40 -4.17
CA GLU A 108 -8.06 -9.30 -5.17
C GLU A 108 -6.71 -8.72 -5.61
N ALA A 109 -5.68 -9.55 -5.56
CA ALA A 109 -4.38 -9.21 -6.08
C ALA A 109 -4.60 -8.58 -7.47
N ARG A 110 -4.21 -7.32 -7.62
CA ARG A 110 -4.28 -6.60 -8.88
C ARG A 110 -3.70 -7.54 -9.95
N PRO A 111 -4.39 -7.81 -11.08
CA PRO A 111 -3.79 -8.58 -12.14
C PRO A 111 -2.52 -7.85 -12.56
N THR A 112 -1.39 -8.54 -12.46
CA THR A 112 -0.13 -8.11 -13.05
C THR A 112 -0.35 -8.13 -14.56
N SER A 113 -0.79 -7.00 -15.12
CA SER A 113 -0.78 -6.78 -16.57
C SER A 113 0.67 -6.49 -16.96
N GLU A 114 1.42 -7.58 -17.15
CA GLU A 114 2.58 -7.63 -18.04
C GLU A 114 2.06 -7.73 -19.48
N ASP A 115 2.32 -6.70 -20.28
CA ASP A 115 2.57 -6.78 -21.74
C ASP A 115 3.53 -5.63 -22.10
#